data_AF-A0A2I3TMC8-F1
#
_entry.id   AF-A0A2I3TMC8-F1
#
_cell.length_a   1.000
_cell.length_b   1.000
_cell.length_c   1.000
_cell.angle_alpha   90.00
_cell.angle_beta   90.00
_cell.angle_gamma   90.00
#
_symmetry.space_group_name_H-M   'P 1'
#
loop_
_entity.id
_entity.type
_entity.pdbx_description
1 polymer ?
#
loop_
_entity_poly.entity_id
_entity_poly.type
_entity_poly.pdbx_seq_one_letter_code
_entity_poly.pdbx_strand_id
1 'polypeptide(L)'
;MRSLGQNPTEAELQDMINEVDADGNGTVDFPEFLTMMARKMKDTDSEEEIRDAFCVFDKDGNGYISATELHHVTTNLGENLTDDELVQMMTAK
;
A
#
# COMPACT_ATOMS: atom_id res chain seq x y z
N MET A 1 -0.33 13.62 -8.72
CA MET A 1 0.36 12.32 -8.63
C MET A 1 1.78 12.42 -8.10
N ARG A 2 2.59 13.41 -8.51
CA ARG A 2 3.89 13.70 -7.85
C ARG A 2 3.77 14.12 -6.38
N SER A 3 2.70 14.84 -6.04
CA SER A 3 2.37 15.24 -4.66
C SER A 3 1.99 14.05 -3.75
N LEU A 4 1.72 12.88 -4.33
CA LEU A 4 1.44 11.62 -3.64
C LEU A 4 2.64 10.65 -3.70
N GLY A 5 3.82 11.12 -4.09
CA GLY A 5 5.04 10.31 -4.17
C GLY A 5 5.15 9.41 -5.41
N GLN A 6 4.15 9.40 -6.30
CA GLN A 6 4.18 8.60 -7.54
C GLN A 6 4.70 9.43 -8.72
N ASN A 7 5.60 8.83 -9.53
CA ASN A 7 6.13 9.41 -10.77
C ASN A 7 5.70 8.57 -11.99
N PRO A 8 4.41 8.56 -12.36
CA PRO A 8 3.97 7.93 -13.58
C PRO A 8 4.53 8.67 -14.81
N THR A 9 4.77 7.91 -15.87
CA THR A 9 5.11 8.39 -17.20
C THR A 9 3.90 9.04 -17.87
N GLU A 10 4.13 9.81 -18.93
CA GLU A 10 3.06 10.46 -19.68
C GLU A 10 2.09 9.46 -20.33
N ALA A 11 2.61 8.30 -20.76
CA ALA A 11 1.79 7.20 -21.25
C ALA A 11 0.89 6.62 -20.14
N GLU A 12 1.44 6.39 -18.95
CA GLU A 12 0.65 5.91 -17.80
C GLU A 12 -0.40 6.94 -17.38
N LEU A 13 -0.07 8.24 -17.40
CA LEU A 13 -1.05 9.28 -17.14
C LEU A 13 -2.18 9.28 -18.18
N GLN A 14 -1.85 9.10 -19.46
CA GLN A 14 -2.83 9.04 -20.53
C GLN A 14 -3.73 7.80 -20.40
N ASP A 15 -3.17 6.64 -20.07
CA ASP A 15 -3.93 5.43 -19.82
C ASP A 15 -4.85 5.59 -18.60
N MET A 16 -4.35 6.18 -17.52
CA MET A 16 -5.16 6.49 -16.33
C MET A 16 -6.32 7.44 -16.62
N ILE A 17 -6.12 8.40 -17.51
CA ILE A 17 -7.18 9.31 -17.97
C ILE A 17 -8.19 8.52 -18.81
N ASN A 18 -7.72 7.78 -19.82
CA ASN A 18 -8.60 7.00 -20.71
C ASN A 18 -9.44 5.95 -19.95
N GLU A 19 -8.97 5.45 -18.81
CA GLU A 19 -9.71 4.48 -17.98
C GLU A 19 -10.87 5.09 -17.19
N VAL A 20 -10.86 6.40 -16.94
CA VAL A 20 -11.85 7.10 -16.09
C VAL A 20 -12.61 8.21 -16.79
N ASP A 21 -12.09 8.69 -17.93
CA ASP A 21 -12.68 9.67 -18.84
C ASP A 21 -13.87 9.03 -19.56
N ALA A 22 -15.03 9.15 -18.92
CA ALA A 22 -16.26 8.52 -19.39
C ALA A 22 -16.93 9.35 -20.50
N ASP A 23 -16.66 10.66 -20.53
CA ASP A 23 -17.18 11.56 -21.54
C ASP A 23 -16.26 11.73 -22.76
N GLY A 24 -15.02 11.21 -22.68
CA GLY A 24 -14.04 11.19 -23.76
C GLY A 24 -13.47 12.58 -24.07
N ASN A 25 -13.51 13.50 -23.11
CA ASN A 25 -13.06 14.88 -23.32
C ASN A 25 -11.52 15.03 -23.18
N GLY A 26 -10.82 13.96 -22.81
CA GLY A 26 -9.37 13.91 -22.63
C GLY A 26 -8.87 14.56 -21.33
N THR A 27 -9.77 14.89 -20.42
CA THR A 27 -9.51 15.51 -19.12
C THR A 27 -10.32 14.81 -18.03
N VAL A 28 -9.88 14.90 -16.77
CA VAL A 28 -10.60 14.28 -15.65
C VAL A 28 -11.36 15.37 -14.91
N ASP A 29 -12.68 15.29 -14.93
CA ASP A 29 -13.54 16.20 -14.17
C ASP A 29 -13.64 15.79 -12.69
N PHE A 30 -14.33 16.59 -11.87
CA PHE A 30 -14.44 16.33 -10.43
C PHE A 30 -15.18 15.00 -10.10
N PRO A 31 -16.33 14.69 -10.71
CA PRO A 31 -16.96 13.37 -10.64
C PRO A 31 -16.07 12.18 -11.05
N GLU A 32 -15.33 12.31 -12.14
CA GLU A 32 -14.41 11.29 -12.65
C GLU A 32 -13.21 11.12 -11.72
N PHE A 33 -12.69 12.22 -11.16
CA PHE A 33 -11.65 12.21 -10.14
C PHE A 33 -12.09 11.50 -8.87
N LEU A 34 -13.35 11.70 -8.43
CA LEU A 34 -13.91 10.97 -7.29
C LEU A 34 -14.04 9.48 -7.58
N THR A 35 -14.45 9.11 -8.79
CA THR A 35 -14.56 7.72 -9.22
C THR A 35 -13.18 7.06 -9.29
N MET A 36 -12.20 7.78 -9.83
CA MET A 36 -10.79 7.39 -9.88
C MET A 36 -10.21 7.21 -8.47
N MET A 37 -10.41 8.18 -7.58
CA MET A 37 -9.97 8.10 -6.17
C MET A 37 -10.67 6.97 -5.43
N ALA A 38 -11.98 6.75 -5.63
CA ALA A 38 -12.70 5.67 -4.97
C ALA A 38 -12.24 4.29 -5.44
N ARG A 39 -11.90 4.16 -6.73
CA ARG A 39 -11.34 2.94 -7.31
C ARG A 39 -9.91 2.72 -6.82
N LYS A 40 -9.07 3.76 -6.87
CA LYS A 40 -7.68 3.72 -6.43
C LYS A 40 -7.54 3.55 -4.91
N MET A 41 -8.45 4.10 -4.10
CA MET A 41 -8.53 3.85 -2.64
C MET A 41 -8.92 2.41 -2.31
N LYS A 42 -9.64 1.73 -3.20
CA LYS A 42 -9.92 0.30 -3.09
C LYS A 42 -8.70 -0.56 -3.43
N ASP A 43 -7.73 0.01 -4.15
CA ASP A 43 -6.49 -0.63 -4.61
C ASP A 43 -5.22 -0.17 -3.87
N THR A 44 -5.23 0.92 -3.08
CA THR A 44 -3.99 1.44 -2.43
C THR A 44 -3.48 0.64 -1.24
N ASP A 45 -4.17 -0.43 -0.87
CA ASP A 45 -3.54 -1.55 -0.19
C ASP A 45 -4.23 -2.80 -0.75
N SER A 46 -3.94 -3.16 -2.01
CA SER A 46 -4.44 -4.41 -2.57
C SER A 46 -4.18 -5.51 -1.55
N GLU A 47 -5.18 -6.38 -1.31
CA GLU A 47 -5.03 -7.52 -0.39
C GLU A 47 -3.73 -8.30 -0.69
N GLU A 48 -3.31 -8.31 -1.96
CA GLU A 48 -2.04 -8.85 -2.44
C GLU A 48 -0.80 -8.09 -1.93
N GLU A 49 -0.75 -6.76 -1.94
CA GLU A 49 0.38 -6.01 -1.36
C GLU A 49 0.45 -6.18 0.16
N ILE A 50 -0.71 -6.18 0.84
CA ILE A 50 -0.76 -6.46 2.28
C ILE A 50 -0.30 -7.90 2.54
N ARG A 51 -0.72 -8.88 1.74
CA ARG A 51 -0.31 -10.28 1.87
C ARG A 51 1.17 -10.46 1.59
N ASP A 52 1.71 -9.82 0.56
CA ASP A 52 3.12 -9.90 0.22
C ASP A 52 3.97 -9.27 1.33
N ALA A 53 3.56 -8.10 1.84
CA ALA A 53 4.17 -7.51 3.03
C ALA A 53 4.08 -8.46 4.23
N PHE A 54 2.91 -9.07 4.47
CA PHE A 54 2.71 -10.02 5.57
C PHE A 54 3.62 -11.25 5.44
N CYS A 55 3.81 -11.78 4.23
CA CYS A 55 4.73 -12.90 3.94
C CYS A 55 6.20 -12.55 4.16
N VAL A 56 6.57 -11.26 4.07
CA VAL A 56 7.93 -10.83 4.40
C VAL A 56 8.19 -10.96 5.91
N PHE A 57 7.16 -10.72 6.73
CA PHE A 57 7.21 -10.83 8.19
C PHE A 57 6.99 -12.26 8.68
N ASP A 58 5.96 -12.96 8.21
CA ASP A 58 5.65 -14.37 8.55
C ASP A 58 6.62 -15.32 7.83
N LYS A 59 7.70 -15.71 8.53
CA LYS A 59 8.77 -16.54 7.95
C LYS A 59 8.42 -18.01 7.93
N ASP A 60 7.60 -18.46 8.87
CA ASP A 60 7.19 -19.85 8.95
C ASP A 60 5.93 -20.15 8.11
N GLY A 61 5.23 -19.11 7.63
CA GLY A 61 4.08 -19.20 6.75
C GLY A 61 2.83 -19.73 7.46
N ASN A 62 2.76 -19.59 8.79
CA ASN A 62 1.65 -20.08 9.59
C ASN A 62 0.41 -19.15 9.53
N GLY A 63 0.53 -17.97 8.90
CA GLY A 63 -0.51 -16.95 8.76
C GLY A 63 -0.55 -15.94 9.91
N TYR A 64 0.40 -15.97 10.84
CA TYR A 64 0.51 -15.12 12.03
C TYR A 64 1.95 -14.66 12.22
N ILE A 65 2.16 -13.34 12.34
CA ILE A 65 3.47 -12.79 12.67
C ILE A 65 3.69 -12.91 14.19
N SER A 66 4.65 -13.72 14.60
CA SER A 66 5.07 -13.83 16.00
C SER A 66 6.03 -12.71 16.42
N ALA A 67 6.14 -12.45 17.73
CA ALA A 67 7.01 -11.39 18.25
C ALA A 67 8.47 -11.60 17.82
N THR A 68 8.89 -12.86 17.75
CA THR A 68 10.21 -13.27 17.27
C THR A 68 10.43 -12.93 15.79
N GLU A 69 9.41 -13.12 14.95
CA GLU A 69 9.48 -12.83 13.51
C GLU A 69 9.49 -11.32 13.24
N LEU A 70 8.64 -10.58 13.95
CA LEU A 70 8.63 -9.12 13.89
C LEU A 70 10.00 -8.56 14.32
N HIS A 71 10.55 -9.04 15.44
CA HIS A 71 11.89 -8.66 15.92
C HIS A 71 12.99 -8.98 14.90
N HIS A 72 12.91 -10.13 14.25
CA HIS A 72 13.92 -10.53 13.25
C HIS A 72 13.89 -9.60 12.04
N VAL A 73 12.70 -9.24 11.55
CA VAL A 73 12.56 -8.35 10.39
C VAL A 73 12.97 -6.92 10.74
N THR A 74 12.59 -6.40 11.91
CA THR A 74 12.93 -5.03 12.33
C THR A 74 14.43 -4.86 12.55
N THR A 75 15.08 -5.86 13.16
CA THR A 75 16.55 -5.92 13.27
C THR A 75 17.21 -5.94 11.88
N ASN A 76 16.66 -6.69 10.92
CA ASN A 76 17.19 -6.76 9.55
C ASN A 76 16.94 -5.47 8.74
N LEU A 77 15.88 -4.72 9.07
CA LEU A 77 15.59 -3.41 8.47
C LEU A 77 16.49 -2.29 9.05
N GLY A 78 17.25 -2.58 10.10
CA GLY A 78 18.12 -1.62 10.78
C GLY A 78 17.41 -0.79 11.84
N GLU A 79 16.14 -1.08 12.14
CA GLU A 79 15.41 -0.46 13.23
C GLU A 79 15.49 -1.35 14.49
N ASN A 80 16.20 -0.86 15.50
CA ASN A 80 16.28 -1.53 16.80
C ASN A 80 15.04 -1.17 17.63
N LEU A 81 13.91 -1.81 17.33
CA LEU A 81 12.72 -1.73 18.17
C LEU A 81 12.94 -2.55 19.44
N THR A 82 12.61 -1.96 20.58
CA THR A 82 12.66 -2.68 21.87
C THR A 82 11.50 -3.66 22.00
N ASP A 83 11.66 -4.68 22.84
CA ASP A 83 10.59 -5.68 23.09
C ASP A 83 9.27 -5.01 23.51
N ASP A 84 9.33 -3.91 24.27
CA ASP A 84 8.17 -3.11 24.67
C ASP A 84 7.47 -2.44 23.49
N GLU A 85 8.22 -1.92 22.51
CA GLU A 85 7.66 -1.30 21.29
C GLU A 85 7.04 -2.36 20.37
N LEU A 86 7.65 -3.53 20.26
CA LEU A 86 7.11 -4.66 19.51
C LEU A 86 5.79 -5.15 20.15
N VAL A 87 5.74 -5.25 21.47
CA VAL A 87 4.51 -5.59 22.19
C VAL A 87 3.44 -4.52 22.01
N GLN A 88 3.80 -3.23 22.04
CA GLN A 88 2.85 -2.16 21.73
C GLN A 88 2.31 -2.27 20.30
N MET A 89 3.14 -2.60 19.31
CA MET A 89 2.68 -2.82 17.93
C MET A 89 1.73 -4.02 17.82
N MET A 90 1.98 -5.10 18.56
CA MET A 90 1.11 -6.29 18.55
C MET A 90 -0.19 -6.12 19.34
N THR A 91 -0.21 -5.21 20.32
CA THR A 91 -1.35 -5.03 21.22
C THR A 91 -2.14 -3.75 20.93
N ALA A 92 -1.68 -2.92 19.98
CA ALA A 92 -2.39 -1.73 19.53
C ALA A 92 -3.72 -2.15 18.88
N LYS A 93 -4.81 -1.83 19.58
CA LYS A 93 -6.18 -2.13 19.19
C LYS A 93 -6.83 -0.96 18.48
#